data_AF-A0A3S4VC19-F1
#
_entry.id   AF-A0A3S4VC19-F1
#
_cell.length_a   1.000
_cell.length_b   1.000
_cell.length_c   1.000
_cell.angle_alpha   90.00
_cell.angle_beta   90.00
_cell.angle_gamma   90.00
#
_symmetry.space_group_name_H-M   'P 1'
#
loop_
_entity.id
_entity.type
_entity.pdbx_description
1 polymer ?
#
loop_
_entity_poly.entity_id
_entity_poly.type
_entity_poly.pdbx_seq_one_letter_code
_entity_poly.pdbx_strand_id
1 'polypeptide(L)'
;MNFLGRQSENLTRAWALATALGAENKVKAPLFEAAQKERLKSMDDIRSIFLDNGVTAEQFDGGINSFAVNGLVNKQVNAATQFGVRGVPDFYVNGKFRVNPEGLNYDDFVKDYVETIKGLLQK
;
A
#
# COMPACT_ATOMS: atom_id res chain seq x y z
N MET A 1 4.34 -0.97 11.99
CA MET A 1 4.24 -2.31 11.34
C MET A 1 5.29 -2.37 10.24
N ASN A 2 5.97 -3.50 10.08
CA ASN A 2 7.07 -3.67 9.12
C ASN A 2 6.72 -4.76 8.10
N PHE A 3 5.99 -4.40 7.04
CA PHE A 3 5.57 -5.33 5.98
C PHE A 3 6.40 -5.21 4.70
N LEU A 4 7.11 -4.10 4.52
CA LEU A 4 7.82 -3.72 3.29
C LEU A 4 9.34 -3.56 3.53
N GLY A 5 9.87 -4.18 4.58
CA GLY A 5 11.27 -4.08 4.95
C GLY A 5 11.65 -2.76 5.64
N ARG A 6 12.95 -2.42 5.63
CA ARG A 6 13.53 -1.34 6.44
C ARG A 6 12.87 0.04 6.22
N GLN A 7 12.27 0.28 5.06
CA GLN A 7 11.61 1.54 4.72
C GLN A 7 10.07 1.49 4.86
N SER A 8 9.52 0.49 5.57
CA SER A 8 8.05 0.30 5.67
C SER A 8 7.28 1.56 6.06
N GLU A 9 7.76 2.33 7.04
CA GLU A 9 7.09 3.55 7.48
C GLU A 9 7.15 4.66 6.43
N ASN A 10 8.30 4.82 5.79
CA ASN A 10 8.48 5.79 4.71
C ASN A 10 7.62 5.43 3.49
N LEU A 11 7.56 4.15 3.12
CA LEU A 11 6.70 3.65 2.05
C LEU A 11 5.21 3.82 2.37
N THR A 12 4.81 3.62 3.63
CA THR A 12 3.41 3.88 4.07
C THR A 12 3.05 5.36 3.91
N ARG A 13 3.97 6.25 4.30
CA ARG A 13 3.80 7.70 4.15
C ARG A 13 3.82 8.16 2.68
N ALA A 14 4.71 7.58 1.87
CA ALA A 14 4.78 7.86 0.45
C ALA A 14 3.52 7.38 -0.29
N TRP A 15 2.99 6.21 0.07
CA TRP A 15 1.72 5.73 -0.46
C TRP A 15 0.56 6.67 -0.08
N ALA A 16 0.53 7.16 1.17
CA ALA A 16 -0.44 8.18 1.58
C ALA A 16 -0.33 9.48 0.76
N LEU A 17 0.89 9.95 0.46
CA LEU A 17 1.09 11.10 -0.42
C LEU A 17 0.59 10.81 -1.84
N ALA A 18 0.93 9.65 -2.41
CA ALA A 18 0.48 9.26 -3.74
C ALA A 18 -1.05 9.27 -3.84
N THR A 19 -1.74 8.72 -2.83
CA THR A 19 -3.21 8.74 -2.76
C THR A 19 -3.77 10.15 -2.59
N ALA A 20 -3.16 11.01 -1.77
CA ALA A 20 -3.59 12.39 -1.62
C ALA A 20 -3.46 13.21 -2.91
N LEU A 21 -2.45 12.90 -3.74
CA LEU A 21 -2.19 13.56 -5.02
C LEU A 21 -2.91 12.92 -6.22
N GLY A 22 -3.51 11.72 -6.06
CA GLY A 22 -4.01 10.93 -7.18
C GLY A 22 -2.91 10.45 -8.13
N ALA A 23 -1.69 10.24 -7.60
CA ALA A 23 -0.49 9.92 -8.36
C ALA A 23 -0.11 8.43 -8.28
N GLU A 24 -0.98 7.55 -7.77
CA GLU A 24 -0.66 6.15 -7.53
C GLU A 24 -0.20 5.43 -8.80
N ASN A 25 -0.83 5.69 -9.94
CA ASN A 25 -0.47 5.08 -11.22
C ASN A 25 0.92 5.50 -11.72
N LYS A 26 1.44 6.66 -11.27
CA LYS A 26 2.77 7.15 -11.62
C LYS A 26 3.86 6.46 -10.81
N VAL A 27 3.60 6.18 -9.53
CA VAL A 27 4.65 5.76 -8.58
C VAL A 27 4.56 4.30 -8.14
N LYS A 28 3.41 3.63 -8.28
CA LYS A 28 3.21 2.25 -7.78
C LYS A 28 4.25 1.27 -8.30
N ALA A 29 4.42 1.18 -9.63
CA ALA A 29 5.36 0.25 -10.25
C ALA A 29 6.83 0.56 -9.88
N PRO A 30 7.35 1.79 -10.05
CA PRO A 30 8.75 2.08 -9.71
C PRO A 30 9.06 1.95 -8.22
N LEU A 31 8.13 2.29 -7.32
CA LEU A 31 8.29 2.05 -5.89
C LEU A 31 8.37 0.55 -5.58
N PHE A 32 7.50 -0.26 -6.19
CA PHE A 32 7.51 -1.70 -6.01
C PHE A 32 8.81 -2.34 -6.50
N GLU A 33 9.28 -1.95 -7.69
CA GLU A 33 10.55 -2.43 -8.23
C GLU A 33 11.75 -2.02 -7.35
N ALA A 34 11.78 -0.77 -6.87
CA ALA A 34 12.84 -0.29 -6.02
C ALA A 34 12.87 -1.00 -4.66
N ALA A 35 11.70 -1.28 -4.08
CA ALA A 35 11.57 -2.04 -2.85
C ALA A 35 12.05 -3.49 -3.02
N GLN A 36 11.64 -4.18 -4.09
CA GLN A 36 12.08 -5.56 -4.35
C GLN A 36 13.59 -5.68 -4.58
N LYS A 37 14.20 -4.66 -5.20
CA LYS A 37 15.65 -4.61 -5.45
C LYS A 37 16.45 -4.06 -4.27
N GLU A 38 15.81 -3.85 -3.12
CA GLU A 38 16.41 -3.26 -1.90
C GLU A 38 17.14 -1.92 -2.14
N ARG A 39 16.63 -1.11 -3.09
CA ARG A 39 17.25 0.17 -3.49
C ARG A 39 16.83 1.34 -2.61
N LEU A 40 15.80 1.16 -1.78
CA LEU A 40 15.28 2.21 -0.90
C LEU A 40 16.01 2.18 0.44
N LYS A 41 16.90 3.15 0.65
CA LYS A 41 17.71 3.31 1.87
C LYS A 41 17.24 4.51 2.70
N SER A 42 16.55 5.46 2.09
CA SER A 42 16.03 6.66 2.77
C SER A 42 14.73 7.17 2.13
N MET A 43 14.15 8.22 2.73
CA MET A 43 13.06 8.99 2.12
C MET A 43 13.51 9.70 0.83
N ASP A 44 14.79 10.06 0.70
CA ASP A 44 15.29 10.75 -0.50
C ASP A 44 15.28 9.84 -1.74
N ASP A 45 15.53 8.54 -1.57
CA ASP A 45 15.40 7.57 -2.66
C ASP A 45 13.93 7.48 -3.13
N ILE A 46 12.99 7.50 -2.18
CA ILE A 46 11.55 7.49 -2.47
C ILE A 46 11.14 8.80 -3.15
N ARG A 47 11.62 9.94 -2.64
CA ARG A 47 11.38 11.26 -3.23
C ARG A 47 11.84 11.30 -4.68
N SER A 48 13.03 10.78 -4.97
CA SER A 48 13.59 10.75 -6.33
C SER A 48 12.66 10.00 -7.29
N ILE A 49 12.10 8.86 -6.88
CA ILE A 49 11.11 8.12 -7.68
C ILE A 49 9.86 8.97 -7.97
N PHE A 50 9.37 9.75 -7.00
CA PHE A 50 8.22 10.62 -7.25
C PHE A 50 8.53 11.70 -8.27
N LEU A 51 9.71 12.34 -8.17
CA LEU A 51 10.14 13.37 -9.10
C LEU A 51 10.33 12.84 -10.52
N ASP A 52 11.03 11.71 -10.65
CA ASP A 52 11.28 11.05 -11.94
C ASP A 52 9.98 10.62 -12.63
N ASN A 53 8.89 10.47 -11.87
CA ASN A 53 7.57 10.08 -12.37
C ASN A 53 6.56 11.24 -12.40
N GLY A 54 7.04 12.49 -12.39
CA GLY A 54 6.23 13.67 -12.70
C GLY A 54 5.35 14.16 -11.54
N VAL A 55 5.78 13.97 -10.30
CA VAL A 55 5.35 14.75 -9.13
C VAL A 55 6.39 15.85 -8.91
N THR A 56 5.98 17.09 -8.68
CA THR A 56 6.96 18.18 -8.49
C THR A 56 7.58 18.14 -7.09
N ALA A 57 8.73 18.82 -6.93
CA ALA A 57 9.37 18.97 -5.62
C ALA A 57 8.43 19.64 -4.62
N GLU A 58 7.71 20.68 -5.04
CA GLU A 58 6.75 21.40 -4.20
C GLU A 58 5.60 20.48 -3.74
N GLN A 59 5.08 19.65 -4.64
CA GLN A 59 4.03 18.68 -4.32
C GLN A 59 4.52 17.64 -3.31
N PHE A 60 5.73 17.13 -3.49
CA PHE A 60 6.30 16.14 -2.58
C PHE A 60 6.65 16.76 -1.22
N ASP A 61 7.52 17.77 -1.22
CA ASP A 61 8.11 18.35 -0.02
C ASP A 61 7.05 19.07 0.83
N GLY A 62 6.11 19.76 0.18
CA GLY A 62 4.96 20.38 0.85
C GLY A 62 3.89 19.37 1.29
N GLY A 63 3.77 18.24 0.59
CA GLY A 63 2.70 17.26 0.80
C GLY A 63 3.02 16.17 1.81
N ILE A 64 4.27 15.68 1.85
CA ILE A 64 4.66 14.43 2.54
C ILE A 64 4.39 14.44 4.06
N ASN A 65 4.38 15.63 4.67
CA ASN A 65 4.09 15.84 6.09
C ASN A 65 2.78 16.61 6.34
N SER A 66 1.96 16.82 5.31
CA SER A 66 0.69 17.55 5.40
C SER A 66 -0.32 16.85 6.32
N PHE A 67 -1.32 17.61 6.81
CA PHE A 67 -2.40 17.07 7.62
C PHE A 67 -3.14 15.91 6.93
N ALA A 68 -3.41 16.05 5.63
CA ALA A 68 -4.08 15.01 4.83
C ALA A 68 -3.26 13.72 4.80
N VAL A 69 -1.95 13.81 4.53
CA VAL A 69 -1.06 12.64 4.50
C VAL A 69 -0.93 12.00 5.88
N ASN A 70 -0.79 12.79 6.96
CA ASN A 70 -0.77 12.26 8.33
C ASN A 70 -2.07 11.52 8.68
N GLY A 71 -3.22 12.06 8.28
CA GLY A 71 -4.52 11.40 8.46
C GLY A 71 -4.59 10.05 7.73
N LEU A 72 -4.11 9.97 6.49
CA LEU A 72 -4.05 8.73 5.73
C LEU A 72 -3.07 7.71 6.31
N VAL A 73 -1.90 8.13 6.81
CA VAL A 73 -0.96 7.24 7.51
C VAL A 73 -1.61 6.64 8.74
N ASN A 74 -2.23 7.47 9.58
CA ASN A 74 -2.91 7.00 10.78
C ASN A 74 -4.05 6.03 10.44
N LYS A 75 -4.85 6.33 9.41
CA LYS A 75 -5.91 5.44 8.92
C LYS A 75 -5.37 4.07 8.52
N GLN A 76 -4.27 4.01 7.78
CA GLN A 76 -3.64 2.76 7.34
C GLN A 76 -3.11 1.93 8.52
N VAL A 77 -2.36 2.55 9.43
CA VAL A 77 -1.79 1.87 10.61
C VAL A 77 -2.89 1.37 11.55
N ASN A 78 -3.93 2.18 11.78
CA ASN A 78 -5.06 1.80 12.61
C ASN A 78 -5.83 0.64 11.99
N ALA A 79 -6.10 0.66 10.68
CA ALA A 79 -6.79 -0.42 9.99
C ALA A 79 -6.02 -1.74 10.12
N ALA A 80 -4.72 -1.76 9.82
CA ALA A 80 -3.93 -2.97 9.92
C ALA A 80 -3.82 -3.50 11.37
N THR A 81 -3.83 -2.60 12.38
CA THR A 81 -3.90 -2.99 13.80
C THR A 81 -5.26 -3.59 14.14
N GLN A 82 -6.35 -2.91 13.78
CA GLN A 82 -7.73 -3.33 14.05
C GLN A 82 -8.05 -4.69 13.42
N PHE A 83 -7.55 -4.94 12.22
CA PHE A 83 -7.74 -6.20 11.51
C PHE A 83 -6.73 -7.29 11.90
N GLY A 84 -5.78 -6.97 12.79
CA GLY A 84 -4.77 -7.91 13.25
C GLY A 84 -3.86 -8.45 12.14
N VAL A 85 -3.53 -7.60 11.15
CA VAL A 85 -2.71 -7.99 10.00
C VAL A 85 -1.31 -8.37 10.46
N ARG A 86 -0.87 -9.59 10.11
CA ARG A 86 0.46 -10.12 10.49
C ARG A 86 1.41 -10.29 9.30
N GLY A 87 0.89 -10.29 8.09
CA GLY A 87 1.64 -10.44 6.85
C GLY A 87 0.80 -9.98 5.68
N VAL A 88 1.45 -9.73 4.54
CA VAL A 88 0.80 -9.30 3.29
C VAL A 88 1.18 -10.26 2.15
N PRO A 89 0.34 -10.45 1.12
CA PRO A 89 -0.97 -9.83 0.93
C PRO A 89 -2.03 -10.32 1.93
N ASP A 90 -2.90 -9.42 2.37
CA ASP A 90 -4.06 -9.72 3.22
C ASP A 90 -5.27 -8.88 2.75
N PHE A 91 -6.47 -9.45 2.80
CA PHE A 91 -7.65 -8.80 2.22
C PHE A 91 -8.90 -9.08 3.03
N TYR A 92 -9.66 -8.01 3.28
CA TYR A 92 -10.85 -8.03 4.12
C TYR A 92 -12.06 -7.52 3.35
N VAL A 93 -13.17 -8.23 3.46
CA VAL A 93 -14.45 -7.89 2.84
C VAL A 93 -15.41 -7.40 3.92
N ASN A 94 -16.02 -6.23 3.70
CA ASN A 94 -16.97 -5.57 4.60
C ASN A 94 -16.46 -5.39 6.06
N GLY A 95 -15.14 -5.38 6.26
CA GLY A 95 -14.54 -5.35 7.60
C GLY A 95 -14.90 -6.54 8.51
N LYS A 96 -15.48 -7.60 7.94
CA LYS A 96 -16.04 -8.76 8.66
C LYS A 96 -15.34 -10.05 8.31
N PHE A 97 -14.98 -10.23 7.04
CA PHE A 97 -14.40 -11.47 6.54
C PHE A 97 -12.97 -11.24 6.07
N ARG A 98 -12.03 -12.06 6.53
CA ARG A 98 -10.68 -12.14 5.98
C ARG A 98 -10.64 -13.24 4.91
N VAL A 99 -10.13 -12.93 3.73
CA VAL A 99 -9.97 -13.94 2.66
C VAL A 99 -8.79 -14.84 3.02
N ASN A 100 -9.00 -16.16 3.03
CA ASN A 100 -7.93 -17.13 3.26
C ASN A 100 -7.40 -17.68 1.91
N PRO A 101 -6.28 -17.17 1.37
CA PRO A 101 -5.77 -17.62 0.08
C PRO A 101 -5.26 -19.08 0.10
N GLU A 102 -4.87 -19.61 1.25
CA GLU A 102 -4.38 -21.00 1.39
C GLU A 102 -5.46 -22.05 1.15
N GLY A 103 -6.74 -21.66 1.27
CA GLY A 103 -7.88 -22.54 1.03
C GLY A 103 -8.41 -22.51 -0.41
N LEU A 104 -7.79 -21.75 -1.31
CA LEU A 104 -8.26 -21.55 -2.68
C LEU A 104 -7.63 -22.53 -3.66
N ASN A 105 -8.30 -22.75 -4.79
CA ASN A 105 -7.81 -23.55 -5.89
C ASN A 105 -6.59 -22.88 -6.55
N TYR A 106 -5.42 -23.50 -6.45
CA TYR A 106 -4.19 -22.98 -7.04
C TYR A 106 -4.19 -22.97 -8.58
N ASP A 107 -4.85 -23.92 -9.22
CA ASP A 107 -4.85 -24.04 -10.69
C ASP A 107 -5.61 -22.89 -11.37
N ASP A 108 -6.57 -22.30 -10.66
CA ASP A 108 -7.32 -21.11 -11.12
C ASP A 108 -7.48 -20.08 -9.99
N PHE A 109 -6.35 -19.76 -9.35
CA PHE A 109 -6.31 -18.95 -8.13
C PHE A 109 -7.01 -17.61 -8.27
N VAL A 110 -6.78 -16.89 -9.38
CA VAL A 110 -7.33 -15.55 -9.58
C VAL A 110 -8.85 -15.60 -9.66
N LYS A 111 -9.41 -16.57 -10.40
CA LYS A 111 -10.86 -16.72 -10.53
C LYS A 111 -11.47 -17.05 -9.17
N ASP A 112 -10.93 -18.03 -8.46
CA ASP A 112 -11.46 -18.48 -7.17
C ASP A 112 -11.36 -17.38 -6.10
N TYR A 113 -10.27 -16.62 -6.10
CA TYR A 113 -10.09 -15.46 -5.23
C TYR A 113 -11.17 -14.39 -5.48
N VAL A 114 -11.44 -14.07 -6.74
CA VAL A 114 -12.47 -13.09 -7.14
C VAL A 114 -13.88 -13.59 -6.82
N GLU A 115 -14.18 -14.86 -7.09
CA GLU A 115 -15.47 -15.47 -6.78
C GLU A 115 -15.74 -15.51 -5.27
N THR A 116 -14.72 -15.85 -4.49
CA THR A 116 -14.77 -15.78 -3.02
C THR A 116 -15.10 -14.36 -2.55
N ILE A 117 -14.42 -13.33 -3.07
CA ILE A 117 -14.72 -11.94 -2.72
C ILE A 117 -16.17 -11.57 -3.09
N LYS A 118 -16.62 -11.93 -4.29
CA LYS A 118 -18.00 -11.66 -4.74
C LYS A 118 -19.03 -12.31 -3.83
N GLY A 119 -18.81 -13.56 -3.41
CA GLY A 119 -19.68 -14.27 -2.48
C GLY A 119 -19.69 -13.63 -1.09
N LEU A 120 -18.53 -13.20 -0.58
CA LEU A 120 -18.42 -12.52 0.71
C LEU A 120 -19.05 -11.12 0.72
N LEU A 121 -19.04 -10.41 -0.41
CA LEU A 121 -19.69 -9.10 -0.54
C LEU A 121 -21.21 -9.16 -0.38
N GLN A 122 -21.82 -10.32 -0.64
CA GLN A 122 -23.27 -10.54 -0.54
C GLN A 122 -23.71 -10.99 0.87
N LYS A 123 -22.78 -11.07 1.84
CA LYS A 123 -23.00 -11.54 3.23
C LYS A 123 -22.74 -10.46 4.29
#